data_AF-A0AA45HHV3-F1
#
_entry.id   AF-A0AA45HHV3-F1
#
_cell.length_a   1.000
_cell.length_b   1.000
_cell.length_c   1.000
_cell.angle_alpha   90.00
_cell.angle_beta   90.00
_cell.angle_gamma   90.00
#
_symmetry.space_group_name_H-M   'P 1'
#
loop_
_entity.id
_entity.type
_entity.pdbx_description
1 polymer ?
#
loop_
_entity_poly.entity_id
_entity_poly.type
_entity_poly.pdbx_seq_one_letter_code
_entity_poly.pdbx_strand_id
1 'polypeptide(L)'
;MKLYGWVLVIFIVIFPLTLILNYVFLDNSIEKINIEKTPVIYHKKENLINEFNSMGNIFSVSQFTSGLMDTDIYVGGIKYDPINSVLYLSPFSKNNYEDIKSIILAVDNDYKEKKSEYDLFGMKLPYYQLYTKNIRLKMIPKIYILNKDDFNDFEYDFLKTRYFFLSYEDYRGYSFNQVTLSALEEYGSIILDEKLLEYKNVVELIKALKENGLNTFYKLEFINFKGE
;
A
#
# COMPACT_ATOMS: atom_id res chain seq x y z
N MET A 1 57.57 14.84 29.90
CA MET A 1 56.63 15.77 30.56
C MET A 1 56.00 16.83 29.64
N LYS A 2 56.64 17.26 28.53
CA LYS A 2 56.06 18.32 27.66
C LYS A 2 54.84 17.88 26.83
N LEU A 3 54.82 16.64 26.32
CA LEU A 3 53.71 16.11 25.51
C LEU A 3 52.39 15.97 26.28
N TYR A 4 52.45 15.49 27.53
CA TYR A 4 51.25 15.34 28.37
C TYR A 4 50.57 16.68 28.69
N GLY A 5 51.33 17.78 28.81
CA GLY A 5 50.76 19.12 29.00
C GLY A 5 49.96 19.59 27.78
N TRP A 6 50.44 19.32 26.57
CA TRP A 6 49.71 19.64 25.34
C TRP A 6 48.43 18.82 25.18
N VAL A 7 48.46 17.53 25.52
CA VAL A 7 47.27 16.67 25.51
C VAL A 7 46.23 17.17 26.51
N LEU A 8 46.66 17.63 27.69
CA LEU A 8 45.77 18.17 28.73
C LEU A 8 45.14 19.50 28.29
N VAL A 9 45.91 20.39 27.64
CA VAL A 9 45.39 21.64 27.07
C VAL A 9 44.40 21.38 25.95
N ILE A 10 44.71 20.45 25.03
CA ILE A 10 43.81 20.04 23.95
C ILE A 10 42.52 19.46 24.52
N PHE A 11 42.60 18.63 25.57
CA PHE A 11 41.41 18.07 26.22
C PHE A 11 40.55 19.16 26.88
N ILE A 12 41.16 20.12 27.59
CA ILE A 12 40.45 21.24 28.23
C ILE A 12 39.77 22.16 27.20
N VAL A 13 40.31 22.27 25.98
CA VAL A 13 39.71 23.12 24.94
C VAL A 13 38.65 22.37 24.14
N ILE A 14 38.91 21.11 23.76
CA ILE A 14 37.99 20.32 22.93
C ILE A 14 36.77 19.86 23.73
N PHE A 15 36.93 19.46 24.99
CA PHE A 15 35.84 18.94 25.82
C PHE A 15 34.66 19.92 26.00
N PRO A 16 34.86 21.19 26.38
CA PRO A 16 33.77 22.16 26.45
C PRO A 16 33.23 22.52 25.06
N LEU A 17 34.08 22.53 24.02
CA LEU A 17 33.62 22.77 22.65
C LEU A 17 32.66 21.67 22.19
N THR A 18 32.96 20.41 22.51
CA THR A 18 32.07 19.27 22.24
C THR A 18 30.78 19.34 23.04
N LEU A 19 30.82 19.81 24.31
CA LEU A 19 29.60 20.02 25.10
C LEU A 19 28.74 21.14 24.54
N ILE A 20 29.34 22.25 24.10
CA ILE A 20 28.63 23.37 23.47
C ILE A 20 28.03 22.94 22.14
N LEU A 21 28.79 22.23 21.30
CA LEU A 21 28.28 21.67 20.04
C LEU A 21 27.13 20.69 20.31
N ASN A 22 27.24 19.83 21.33
CA ASN A 22 26.15 18.93 21.71
C ASN A 22 24.91 19.73 22.15
N TYR A 23 25.05 20.84 22.88
CA TYR A 23 23.92 21.67 23.32
C TYR A 23 23.31 22.54 22.21
N VAL A 24 24.11 22.97 21.24
CA VAL A 24 23.67 23.81 20.11
C VAL A 24 23.06 22.97 18.97
N PHE A 25 23.55 21.75 18.78
CA PHE A 25 23.07 20.80 17.77
C PHE A 25 22.17 19.68 18.32
N LEU A 26 21.91 19.61 19.64
CA LEU A 26 20.70 18.95 20.15
C LEU A 26 19.53 19.82 19.71
N ASP A 27 19.11 19.58 18.48
CA ASP A 27 17.85 20.05 17.96
C ASP A 27 16.76 19.37 18.81
N ASN A 28 16.41 20.02 19.92
CA ASN A 28 15.08 19.89 20.50
C ASN A 28 14.14 20.66 19.56
N SER A 29 14.05 20.21 18.31
CA SER A 29 12.86 20.39 17.50
C SER A 29 11.79 19.55 18.18
N ILE A 30 11.25 20.10 19.27
CA ILE A 30 9.89 19.86 19.65
C ILE A 30 9.11 20.39 18.46
N GLU A 31 8.86 19.53 17.48
CA GLU A 31 7.73 19.74 16.60
C GLU A 31 6.54 19.95 17.53
N LYS A 32 6.12 21.20 17.63
CA LYS A 32 4.75 21.49 17.98
C LYS A 32 3.93 20.94 16.83
N ILE A 33 3.66 19.65 16.88
CA ILE A 33 2.45 19.10 16.31
C ILE A 33 1.36 19.86 17.06
N ASN A 34 0.79 20.87 16.40
CA ASN A 34 -0.54 21.32 16.77
C ASN A 34 -1.43 20.10 16.53
N ILE A 35 -1.58 19.27 17.56
CA ILE A 35 -2.67 18.32 17.64
C ILE A 35 -3.90 19.24 17.61
N GLU A 36 -4.54 19.36 16.44
CA GLU A 36 -5.87 19.91 16.34
C GLU A 36 -6.66 19.28 17.48
N LYS A 37 -7.17 20.12 18.40
CA LYS A 37 -7.94 19.64 19.55
C LYS A 37 -8.95 18.63 19.03
N THR A 38 -8.79 17.38 19.45
CA THR A 38 -9.75 16.32 19.17
C THR A 38 -11.13 16.89 19.47
N PRO A 39 -12.10 16.83 18.53
CA PRO A 39 -13.38 17.48 18.71
C PRO A 39 -13.98 16.99 20.03
N VAL A 40 -14.19 17.91 20.97
CA VAL A 40 -14.88 17.59 22.21
C VAL A 40 -16.35 17.48 21.85
N ILE A 41 -16.78 16.25 21.58
CA ILE A 41 -18.18 15.97 21.28
C ILE A 41 -18.95 15.94 22.60
N TYR A 42 -19.83 16.91 22.79
CA TYR A 42 -20.75 16.94 23.93
C TYR A 42 -21.98 16.09 23.59
N HIS A 43 -21.98 14.82 24.02
CA HIS A 43 -23.14 13.94 23.91
C HIS A 43 -23.92 13.83 25.22
N LYS A 44 -25.25 13.85 25.12
CA LYS A 44 -26.16 13.47 26.21
C LYS A 44 -25.91 12.00 26.56
N LYS A 45 -25.86 11.74 27.86
CA LYS A 45 -25.32 10.57 28.58
C LYS A 45 -25.89 9.17 28.22
N GLU A 46 -26.75 9.03 27.21
CA GLU A 46 -27.58 7.84 27.04
C GLU A 46 -27.13 6.85 25.95
N ASN A 47 -26.08 7.14 25.14
CA ASN A 47 -25.63 6.25 24.04
C ASN A 47 -24.15 5.82 24.07
N LEU A 48 -23.48 5.91 25.22
CA LEU A 48 -22.03 5.71 25.29
C LEU A 48 -21.56 4.28 24.92
N ILE A 49 -22.35 3.23 25.14
CA ILE A 49 -21.89 1.84 24.95
C ILE A 49 -21.72 1.47 23.46
N ASN A 50 -22.54 2.03 22.56
CA ASN A 50 -22.39 1.80 21.12
C ASN A 50 -21.26 2.65 20.52
N GLU A 51 -20.99 3.83 21.09
CA GLU A 51 -19.89 4.71 20.67
C GLU A 51 -18.51 4.21 21.13
N PHE A 52 -18.39 3.55 22.29
CA PHE A 52 -17.10 2.94 22.68
C PHE A 52 -16.68 1.80 21.75
N ASN A 53 -17.65 1.05 21.23
CA ASN A 53 -17.39 0.02 20.22
C ASN A 53 -16.97 0.61 18.87
N SER A 54 -17.51 1.77 18.47
CA SER A 54 -17.03 2.49 17.27
C SER A 54 -15.67 3.15 17.50
N MET A 55 -15.36 3.64 18.70
CA MET A 55 -14.03 4.18 19.04
C MET A 55 -12.92 3.13 18.98
N GLY A 56 -13.15 1.92 19.53
CA GLY A 56 -12.20 0.80 19.38
C GLY A 56 -11.99 0.39 17.92
N ASN A 57 -13.03 0.56 17.10
CA ASN A 57 -12.97 0.29 15.67
C ASN A 57 -12.16 1.34 14.90
N ILE A 58 -12.35 2.62 15.24
CA ILE A 58 -11.58 3.74 14.69
C ILE A 58 -10.10 3.62 15.08
N PHE A 59 -9.79 3.17 16.29
CA PHE A 59 -8.40 2.98 16.74
C PHE A 59 -7.65 1.93 15.91
N SER A 60 -8.31 0.80 15.63
CA SER A 60 -7.72 -0.26 14.79
C SER A 60 -7.49 0.22 13.35
N VAL A 61 -8.46 0.95 12.79
CA VAL A 61 -8.31 1.56 11.45
C VAL A 61 -7.19 2.60 11.45
N SER A 62 -7.12 3.45 12.47
CA SER A 62 -6.09 4.48 12.61
C SER A 62 -4.69 3.87 12.71
N GLN A 63 -4.48 2.88 13.58
CA GLN A 63 -3.19 2.20 13.72
C GLN A 63 -2.79 1.49 12.43
N PHE A 64 -3.73 0.83 11.78
CA PHE A 64 -3.49 0.21 10.49
C PHE A 64 -3.11 1.24 9.41
N THR A 65 -3.83 2.38 9.33
CA THR A 65 -3.50 3.43 8.36
C THR A 65 -2.13 4.05 8.63
N SER A 66 -1.74 4.20 9.90
CA SER A 66 -0.37 4.64 10.25
C SER A 66 0.67 3.61 9.81
N GLY A 67 0.44 2.32 10.06
CA GLY A 67 1.34 1.26 9.59
C GLY A 67 1.39 1.13 8.07
N LEU A 68 0.31 1.47 7.35
CA LEU A 68 0.35 1.59 5.89
C LEU A 68 1.15 2.80 5.42
N MET A 69 1.09 3.93 6.12
CA MET A 69 1.91 5.11 5.78
C MET A 69 3.41 4.79 5.86
N ASP A 70 3.80 3.90 6.77
CA ASP A 70 5.18 3.41 6.87
C ASP A 70 5.63 2.55 5.67
N THR A 71 4.71 2.06 4.84
CA THR A 71 5.03 1.31 3.62
C THR A 71 5.37 2.22 2.42
N ASP A 72 5.35 3.53 2.62
CA ASP A 72 5.60 4.62 1.66
C ASP A 72 4.58 4.70 0.51
N ILE A 73 4.29 3.59 -0.16
CA ILE A 73 3.45 3.51 -1.35
C ILE A 73 2.46 2.35 -1.26
N TYR A 74 1.18 2.66 -1.41
CA TYR A 74 0.13 1.66 -1.59
C TYR A 74 -0.44 1.70 -3.01
N VAL A 75 -0.58 0.52 -3.60
CA VAL A 75 -1.20 0.33 -4.92
C VAL A 75 -2.36 -0.66 -4.81
N GLY A 76 -3.56 -0.18 -5.08
CA GLY A 76 -4.79 -0.96 -4.93
C GLY A 76 -5.97 -0.07 -4.60
N GLY A 77 -7.14 -0.69 -4.39
CA GLY A 77 -8.34 0.06 -4.00
C GLY A 77 -8.39 0.28 -2.50
N ILE A 78 -8.72 1.50 -2.05
CA ILE A 78 -9.08 1.78 -0.65
C ILE A 78 -10.48 2.39 -0.60
N LYS A 79 -11.35 1.86 0.27
CA LYS A 79 -12.66 2.45 0.54
C LYS A 79 -12.97 2.38 2.02
N TYR A 80 -13.30 3.52 2.62
CA TYR A 80 -13.79 3.57 4.01
C TYR A 80 -15.31 3.74 4.04
N ASP A 81 -15.98 2.90 4.83
CA ASP A 81 -17.39 3.07 5.16
C ASP A 81 -17.51 3.66 6.57
N PRO A 82 -17.82 4.97 6.70
CA PRO A 82 -17.87 5.63 7.99
C PRO A 82 -19.05 5.17 8.85
N ILE A 83 -20.14 4.70 8.23
CA ILE A 83 -21.36 4.28 8.95
C ILE A 83 -21.06 3.01 9.75
N ASN A 84 -20.38 2.05 9.11
CA ASN A 84 -20.02 0.78 9.74
C ASN A 84 -18.61 0.79 10.35
N SER A 85 -17.84 1.87 10.15
CA SER A 85 -16.43 2.00 10.52
C SER A 85 -15.57 0.85 9.96
N VAL A 86 -15.80 0.50 8.69
CA VAL A 86 -15.10 -0.60 8.00
C VAL A 86 -14.20 -0.06 6.90
N LEU A 87 -12.92 -0.43 6.92
CA LEU A 87 -11.96 -0.18 5.86
C LEU A 87 -11.89 -1.37 4.91
N TYR A 88 -12.20 -1.12 3.63
CA TYR A 88 -12.09 -2.09 2.55
C TYR A 88 -10.81 -1.84 1.76
N LEU A 89 -10.03 -2.90 1.58
CA LEU A 89 -8.75 -2.89 0.89
C LEU A 89 -8.78 -3.94 -0.22
N SER A 90 -8.29 -3.54 -1.39
CA SER A 90 -8.20 -4.39 -2.57
C SER A 90 -6.78 -4.34 -3.12
N PRO A 91 -5.84 -5.13 -2.57
CA PRO A 91 -4.45 -5.13 -3.00
C PRO A 91 -4.32 -5.58 -4.44
N PHE A 92 -3.28 -5.06 -5.10
CA PHE A 92 -3.02 -5.36 -6.50
C PHE A 92 -2.56 -6.82 -6.71
N SER A 93 -1.58 -7.30 -5.94
CA SER A 93 -0.93 -8.60 -6.13
C SER A 93 -1.02 -9.50 -4.89
N LYS A 94 -0.69 -10.78 -5.06
CA LYS A 94 -0.56 -11.73 -3.93
C LYS A 94 0.45 -11.25 -2.89
N ASN A 95 1.60 -10.74 -3.32
CA ASN A 95 2.64 -10.24 -2.41
C ASN A 95 2.12 -9.06 -1.58
N ASN A 96 1.47 -8.10 -2.25
CA ASN A 96 0.86 -6.96 -1.57
C ASN A 96 -0.25 -7.41 -0.59
N TYR A 97 -1.02 -8.45 -0.93
CA TYR A 97 -1.98 -9.05 0.01
C TYR A 97 -1.30 -9.61 1.28
N GLU A 98 -0.21 -10.37 1.15
CA GLU A 98 0.50 -10.92 2.32
C GLU A 98 1.19 -9.84 3.16
N ASP A 99 1.74 -8.79 2.51
CA ASP A 99 2.33 -7.64 3.19
C ASP A 99 1.28 -6.94 4.06
N ILE A 100 0.14 -6.57 3.46
CA ILE A 100 -0.95 -5.88 4.19
C ILE A 100 -1.57 -6.77 5.24
N LYS A 101 -1.77 -8.06 4.94
CA LYS A 101 -2.26 -9.03 5.91
C LYS A 101 -1.36 -9.02 7.15
N SER A 102 -0.05 -9.02 6.98
CA SER A 102 0.89 -9.02 8.10
C SER A 102 0.72 -7.78 8.98
N ILE A 103 0.49 -6.61 8.38
CA ILE A 103 0.18 -5.36 9.10
C ILE A 103 -1.16 -5.47 9.84
N ILE A 104 -2.21 -6.00 9.19
CA ILE A 104 -3.53 -6.18 9.82
C ILE A 104 -3.42 -7.10 11.04
N LEU A 105 -2.69 -8.21 10.91
CA LEU A 105 -2.52 -9.19 11.99
C LEU A 105 -1.70 -8.64 13.16
N ALA A 106 -0.86 -7.62 12.93
CA ALA A 106 -0.17 -6.93 14.01
C ALA A 106 -1.10 -6.02 14.84
N VAL A 107 -2.21 -5.57 14.24
CA VAL A 107 -3.18 -4.66 14.88
C VAL A 107 -4.37 -5.41 15.47
N ASP A 108 -4.86 -6.46 14.78
CA ASP A 108 -6.05 -7.22 15.18
C ASP A 108 -5.80 -8.72 15.09
N ASN A 109 -5.89 -9.40 16.24
CA ASN A 109 -5.68 -10.84 16.35
C ASN A 109 -6.97 -11.66 16.09
N ASP A 110 -8.15 -11.03 16.02
CA ASP A 110 -9.41 -11.70 15.71
C ASP A 110 -9.75 -11.56 14.22
N TYR A 111 -9.33 -12.56 13.44
CA TYR A 111 -9.51 -12.57 11.99
C TYR A 111 -10.05 -13.90 11.47
N LYS A 112 -10.73 -13.82 10.32
CA LYS A 112 -11.09 -14.96 9.49
C LYS A 112 -10.46 -14.80 8.12
N GLU A 113 -9.66 -15.78 7.73
CA GLU A 113 -9.05 -15.85 6.40
C GLU A 113 -9.70 -16.96 5.58
N LYS A 114 -9.96 -16.66 4.30
CA LYS A 114 -10.34 -17.64 3.28
C LYS A 114 -9.43 -17.46 2.08
N LYS A 115 -8.58 -18.46 1.83
CA LYS A 115 -7.84 -18.59 0.58
C LYS A 115 -8.52 -19.63 -0.29
N SER A 116 -8.94 -19.22 -1.47
CA SER A 116 -9.47 -20.11 -2.49
C SER A 116 -8.92 -19.70 -3.84
N GLU A 117 -9.07 -20.59 -4.81
CA GLU A 117 -8.74 -20.33 -6.21
C GLU A 117 -10.01 -20.60 -7.01
N TYR A 118 -10.19 -19.87 -8.12
CA TYR A 118 -11.25 -20.17 -9.07
C TYR A 118 -10.64 -20.46 -10.44
N ASP A 119 -11.20 -21.46 -11.12
CA ASP A 119 -10.74 -21.87 -12.44
C ASP A 119 -11.22 -20.90 -13.51
N LEU A 120 -10.29 -20.39 -14.32
CA LEU A 120 -10.57 -19.59 -15.50
C LEU A 120 -9.65 -20.03 -16.65
N PHE A 121 -10.22 -20.52 -17.75
CA PHE A 121 -9.45 -21.06 -18.89
C PHE A 121 -8.39 -22.12 -18.49
N GLY A 122 -8.65 -22.91 -17.46
CA GLY A 122 -7.72 -23.91 -16.93
C GLY A 122 -6.61 -23.34 -16.02
N MET A 123 -6.62 -22.03 -15.76
CA MET A 123 -5.76 -21.38 -14.77
C MET A 123 -6.44 -21.35 -13.40
N LYS A 124 -5.65 -21.45 -12.33
CA LYS A 124 -6.14 -21.31 -10.96
C LYS A 124 -5.88 -19.90 -10.46
N LEU A 125 -6.88 -19.04 -10.58
CA LEU A 125 -6.73 -17.65 -10.22
C LEU A 125 -6.97 -17.44 -8.71
N PRO A 126 -6.13 -16.62 -8.04
CA PRO A 126 -6.25 -16.41 -6.60
C PRO A 126 -7.53 -15.68 -6.23
N TYR A 127 -8.15 -16.08 -5.13
CA TYR A 127 -9.25 -15.35 -4.50
C TYR A 127 -9.07 -15.41 -2.99
N TYR A 128 -8.46 -14.36 -2.45
CA TYR A 128 -8.09 -14.30 -1.03
C TYR A 128 -8.92 -13.25 -0.31
N GLN A 129 -9.34 -13.61 0.89
CA GLN A 129 -10.16 -12.75 1.71
C GLN A 129 -9.70 -12.84 3.16
N LEU A 130 -9.53 -11.68 3.78
CA LEU A 130 -9.31 -11.57 5.21
C LEU A 130 -10.32 -10.58 5.80
N TYR A 131 -10.93 -11.01 6.90
CA TYR A 131 -11.99 -10.30 7.59
C TYR A 131 -11.59 -10.15 9.05
N THR A 132 -11.49 -8.93 9.54
CA THR A 132 -11.43 -8.65 10.98
C THR A 132 -12.75 -8.06 11.46
N LYS A 133 -12.82 -7.39 12.61
CA LYS A 133 -14.02 -6.60 12.94
C LYS A 133 -14.21 -5.43 11.96
N ASN A 134 -13.11 -4.74 11.61
CA ASN A 134 -13.14 -3.41 11.00
C ASN A 134 -12.37 -3.30 9.69
N ILE A 135 -11.62 -4.33 9.30
CA ILE A 135 -10.84 -4.34 8.07
C ILE A 135 -11.32 -5.49 7.20
N ARG A 136 -11.47 -5.23 5.91
CA ARG A 136 -11.88 -6.16 4.88
C ARG A 136 -10.83 -6.13 3.78
N LEU A 137 -9.97 -7.14 3.75
CA LEU A 137 -8.97 -7.30 2.71
C LEU A 137 -9.48 -8.31 1.68
N LYS A 138 -9.58 -7.91 0.42
CA LYS A 138 -10.07 -8.77 -0.66
C LYS A 138 -9.17 -8.66 -1.89
N MET A 139 -8.51 -9.76 -2.23
CA MET A 139 -7.72 -9.87 -3.44
C MET A 139 -8.49 -10.65 -4.50
N ILE A 140 -8.69 -10.01 -5.65
CA ILE A 140 -9.29 -10.60 -6.85
C ILE A 140 -8.41 -10.21 -8.04
N PRO A 141 -8.18 -11.12 -8.98
CA PRO A 141 -7.49 -10.87 -10.23
C PRO A 141 -8.11 -9.74 -11.03
N LYS A 142 -7.25 -8.88 -11.56
CA LYS A 142 -7.64 -7.70 -12.34
C LYS A 142 -6.63 -7.43 -13.44
N ILE A 143 -7.11 -6.84 -14.53
CA ILE A 143 -6.25 -6.25 -15.56
C ILE A 143 -6.38 -4.74 -15.45
N TYR A 144 -5.24 -4.07 -15.33
CA TYR A 144 -5.16 -2.62 -15.42
C TYR A 144 -4.59 -2.24 -16.77
N ILE A 145 -5.27 -1.35 -17.48
CA ILE A 145 -4.82 -0.77 -18.74
C ILE A 145 -4.46 0.67 -18.42
N LEU A 146 -3.18 1.01 -18.51
CA LEU A 146 -2.67 2.30 -18.09
C LEU A 146 -2.02 3.03 -19.26
N ASN A 147 -2.29 4.32 -19.36
CA ASN A 147 -1.52 5.19 -20.21
C ASN A 147 -0.27 5.66 -19.45
N LYS A 148 0.92 5.52 -20.05
CA LYS A 148 2.16 6.03 -19.46
C LYS A 148 2.06 7.51 -19.11
N ASP A 149 1.37 8.29 -19.94
CA ASP A 149 1.29 9.74 -19.80
C ASP A 149 0.49 10.20 -18.56
N ASP A 150 -0.26 9.28 -17.92
CA ASP A 150 -1.01 9.55 -16.68
C ASP A 150 -0.16 9.45 -15.40
N PHE A 151 1.08 8.96 -15.50
CA PHE A 151 1.97 8.71 -14.37
C PHE A 151 3.28 9.48 -14.52
N ASN A 152 3.88 9.88 -13.39
CA ASN A 152 5.23 10.42 -13.42
C ASN A 152 6.27 9.28 -13.58
N ASP A 153 7.51 9.62 -13.92
CA ASP A 153 8.57 8.63 -14.17
C ASP A 153 8.82 7.72 -12.95
N PHE A 154 8.74 8.28 -11.74
CA PHE A 154 8.92 7.54 -10.49
C PHE A 154 7.82 6.50 -10.27
N GLU A 155 6.56 6.90 -10.42
CA GLU A 155 5.39 6.02 -10.30
C GLU A 155 5.46 4.90 -11.34
N TYR A 156 5.81 5.24 -12.58
CA TYR A 156 5.94 4.29 -13.67
C TYR A 156 7.05 3.26 -13.39
N ASP A 157 8.24 3.71 -12.99
CA ASP A 157 9.36 2.83 -12.65
C ASP A 157 9.08 1.96 -11.44
N PHE A 158 8.40 2.51 -10.42
CA PHE A 158 7.94 1.76 -9.26
C PHE A 158 6.98 0.63 -9.68
N LEU A 159 5.98 0.96 -10.51
CA LEU A 159 5.00 -0.02 -10.99
C LEU A 159 5.67 -1.13 -11.80
N LYS A 160 6.59 -0.77 -12.70
CA LYS A 160 7.34 -1.73 -13.53
C LYS A 160 8.26 -2.64 -12.70
N THR A 161 8.80 -2.14 -11.59
CA THR A 161 9.70 -2.91 -10.72
C THR A 161 8.95 -3.84 -9.76
N ARG A 162 7.80 -3.39 -9.23
CA ARG A 162 7.07 -4.11 -8.16
C ARG A 162 5.97 -5.02 -8.68
N TYR A 163 5.43 -4.74 -9.87
CA TYR A 163 4.30 -5.46 -10.45
C TYR A 163 4.59 -5.98 -11.84
N PHE A 164 3.80 -6.97 -12.26
CA PHE A 164 3.90 -7.49 -13.61
C PHE A 164 3.34 -6.47 -14.61
N PHE A 165 4.24 -5.83 -15.36
CA PHE A 165 3.93 -4.78 -16.33
C PHE A 165 4.31 -5.25 -17.74
N LEU A 166 3.34 -5.26 -18.65
CA LEU A 166 3.56 -5.48 -20.08
C LEU A 166 3.57 -4.13 -20.80
N SER A 167 4.76 -3.70 -21.18
CA SER A 167 4.96 -2.49 -21.96
C SER A 167 4.76 -2.74 -23.45
N TYR A 168 4.51 -1.68 -24.20
CA TYR A 168 4.51 -1.73 -25.66
C TYR A 168 5.86 -2.24 -26.23
N GLU A 169 6.97 -1.86 -25.61
CA GLU A 169 8.34 -2.21 -26.04
C GLU A 169 8.64 -3.71 -25.88
N ASP A 170 8.09 -4.32 -24.83
CA ASP A 170 8.30 -5.72 -24.47
C ASP A 170 7.33 -6.67 -25.20
N TYR A 171 6.44 -6.13 -26.04
CA TYR A 171 5.39 -6.90 -26.70
C TYR A 171 5.95 -7.96 -27.66
N ARG A 172 5.42 -9.18 -27.53
CA ARG A 172 5.67 -10.31 -28.41
C ARG A 172 4.35 -11.02 -28.71
N GLY A 173 3.80 -10.80 -29.91
CA GLY A 173 2.46 -11.29 -30.26
C GLY A 173 2.28 -12.80 -30.17
N TYR A 174 3.32 -13.60 -30.44
CA TYR A 174 3.25 -15.06 -30.39
C TYR A 174 3.16 -15.64 -28.96
N SER A 175 3.61 -14.90 -27.95
CA SER A 175 3.62 -15.36 -26.55
C SER A 175 2.69 -14.56 -25.64
N PHE A 176 2.13 -13.44 -26.11
CA PHE A 176 1.33 -12.52 -25.31
C PHE A 176 0.23 -13.20 -24.50
N ASN A 177 -0.55 -14.09 -25.12
CA ASN A 177 -1.64 -14.78 -24.44
C ASN A 177 -1.11 -15.64 -23.29
N GLN A 178 -0.09 -16.47 -23.56
CA GLN A 178 0.49 -17.34 -22.54
C GLN A 178 1.09 -16.51 -21.39
N VAL A 179 1.85 -15.47 -21.71
CA VAL A 179 2.48 -14.60 -20.70
C VAL A 179 1.44 -13.90 -19.84
N THR A 180 0.38 -13.36 -20.45
CA THR A 180 -0.72 -12.69 -19.74
C THR A 180 -1.45 -13.65 -18.79
N LEU A 181 -1.78 -14.84 -19.29
CA LEU A 181 -2.49 -15.87 -18.52
C LEU A 181 -1.62 -16.38 -17.35
N SER A 182 -0.36 -16.72 -17.60
CA SER A 182 0.57 -17.15 -16.55
C SER A 182 0.81 -16.04 -15.50
N ALA A 183 0.91 -14.79 -15.92
CA ALA A 183 1.08 -13.68 -14.98
C ALA A 183 -0.15 -13.45 -14.09
N LEU A 184 -1.37 -13.60 -14.63
CA LEU A 184 -2.59 -13.56 -13.82
C LEU A 184 -2.64 -14.69 -12.79
N GLU A 185 -2.19 -15.89 -13.15
CA GLU A 185 -2.10 -17.02 -12.21
C GLU A 185 -1.04 -16.77 -11.13
N GLU A 186 0.15 -16.29 -11.50
CA GLU A 186 1.27 -16.07 -10.59
C GLU A 186 1.06 -14.86 -9.67
N TYR A 187 0.84 -13.68 -10.25
CA TYR A 187 0.79 -12.40 -9.54
C TYR A 187 -0.63 -12.01 -9.10
N GLY A 188 -1.65 -12.53 -9.78
CA GLY A 188 -3.06 -12.21 -9.57
C GLY A 188 -3.56 -11.06 -10.44
N SER A 189 -2.82 -9.96 -10.51
CA SER A 189 -3.18 -8.83 -11.38
C SER A 189 -2.03 -8.44 -12.28
N ILE A 190 -2.36 -7.86 -13.43
CA ILE A 190 -1.38 -7.41 -14.42
C ILE A 190 -1.65 -5.97 -14.83
N ILE A 191 -0.58 -5.29 -15.24
CA ILE A 191 -0.62 -3.96 -15.85
C ILE A 191 -0.29 -4.11 -17.33
N LEU A 192 -1.12 -3.53 -18.18
CA LEU A 192 -0.94 -3.44 -19.62
C LEU A 192 -0.80 -1.97 -20.01
N ASP A 193 0.19 -1.66 -20.84
CA ASP A 193 0.27 -0.38 -21.53
C ASP A 193 -0.92 -0.25 -22.49
N GLU A 194 -1.63 0.88 -22.43
CA GLU A 194 -2.78 1.18 -23.29
C GLU A 194 -2.45 1.06 -24.77
N LYS A 195 -1.21 1.36 -25.19
CA LYS A 195 -0.77 1.22 -26.59
C LYS A 195 -0.87 -0.20 -27.12
N LEU A 196 -0.86 -1.22 -26.24
CA LEU A 196 -1.05 -2.61 -26.64
C LEU A 196 -2.45 -2.89 -27.22
N LEU A 197 -3.43 -2.02 -26.94
CA LEU A 197 -4.78 -2.13 -27.50
C LEU A 197 -4.84 -1.87 -29.01
N GLU A 198 -3.77 -1.35 -29.61
CA GLU A 198 -3.66 -1.24 -31.07
C GLU A 198 -3.59 -2.63 -31.76
N TYR A 199 -3.20 -3.67 -31.02
CA TYR A 199 -3.11 -5.03 -31.55
C TYR A 199 -4.41 -5.81 -31.38
N LYS A 200 -4.96 -6.31 -32.49
CA LYS A 200 -6.24 -7.04 -32.51
C LYS A 200 -6.28 -8.23 -31.55
N ASN A 201 -5.20 -9.02 -31.47
CA ASN A 201 -5.13 -10.18 -30.59
C ASN A 201 -5.16 -9.81 -29.09
N VAL A 202 -4.62 -8.65 -28.72
CA VAL A 202 -4.67 -8.13 -27.34
C VAL A 202 -6.11 -7.77 -26.97
N VAL A 203 -6.80 -7.04 -27.85
CA VAL A 203 -8.20 -6.65 -27.67
C VAL A 203 -9.11 -7.87 -27.54
N GLU A 204 -8.92 -8.87 -28.40
CA GLU A 204 -9.70 -10.12 -28.37
C GLU A 204 -9.49 -10.88 -27.05
N LEU A 205 -8.25 -10.98 -26.55
CA LEU A 205 -7.96 -11.61 -25.27
C LEU A 205 -8.63 -10.87 -24.10
N ILE A 206 -8.48 -9.55 -24.01
CA ILE A 206 -9.06 -8.75 -22.92
C ILE A 206 -10.59 -8.86 -22.95
N LYS A 207 -11.19 -8.84 -24.15
CA LYS A 207 -12.63 -9.03 -24.31
C LYS A 207 -13.08 -10.40 -23.79
N ALA A 208 -12.38 -11.47 -24.17
CA ALA A 208 -12.68 -12.82 -23.68
C ALA A 208 -12.54 -12.93 -22.15
N LEU A 209 -11.50 -12.34 -21.56
CA LEU A 209 -11.31 -12.34 -20.10
C LEU A 209 -12.42 -11.55 -19.38
N LYS A 210 -12.84 -10.41 -19.94
CA LYS A 210 -13.93 -9.60 -19.40
C LYS A 210 -15.28 -10.31 -19.46
N GLU A 211 -15.58 -10.98 -20.57
CA GLU A 211 -16.81 -11.77 -20.75
C GLU A 211 -16.89 -12.94 -19.75
N ASN A 212 -15.74 -13.46 -19.31
CA ASN A 212 -15.67 -14.52 -18.31
C ASN A 212 -15.50 -13.99 -16.87
N GLY A 213 -15.77 -12.71 -16.63
CA GLY A 213 -15.88 -12.13 -15.29
C GLY A 213 -14.58 -11.58 -14.70
N LEU A 214 -13.50 -11.48 -15.47
CA LEU A 214 -12.28 -10.80 -15.02
C LEU A 214 -12.42 -9.29 -15.21
N ASN A 215 -12.23 -8.53 -14.12
CA ASN A 215 -12.45 -7.09 -14.16
C ASN A 215 -11.26 -6.37 -14.82
N THR A 216 -11.56 -5.47 -15.75
CA THR A 216 -10.58 -4.60 -16.41
C THR A 216 -10.81 -3.16 -15.98
N PHE A 217 -9.75 -2.46 -15.58
CA PHE A 217 -9.78 -1.09 -15.11
C PHE A 217 -8.82 -0.22 -15.95
N TYR A 218 -9.24 1.01 -16.23
CA TYR A 218 -8.41 2.01 -16.93
C TYR A 218 -7.75 3.01 -15.98
N LYS A 219 -7.97 2.82 -14.68
CA LYS A 219 -7.42 3.69 -13.65
C LYS A 219 -6.88 2.83 -12.52
N LEU A 220 -5.67 3.15 -12.09
CA LEU A 220 -5.05 2.58 -10.91
C LEU A 220 -5.04 3.65 -9.81
N GLU A 221 -5.46 3.27 -8.61
CA GLU A 221 -5.25 4.09 -7.43
C GLU A 221 -3.83 3.86 -6.93
N PHE A 222 -3.01 4.91 -7.03
CA PHE A 222 -1.66 4.99 -6.52
C PHE A 222 -1.64 6.02 -5.40
N ILE A 223 -1.23 5.62 -4.20
CA ILE A 223 -1.19 6.50 -3.03
C ILE A 223 0.26 6.56 -2.54
N ASN A 224 0.89 7.72 -2.76
CA ASN A 224 2.17 8.08 -2.16
C ASN A 224 1.91 8.79 -0.82
N PHE A 225 2.31 8.17 0.28
CA PHE A 225 2.12 8.73 1.62
C PHE A 225 3.20 9.75 2.01
N LYS A 226 4.33 9.80 1.28
CA LYS A 226 5.46 10.70 1.57
C LYS A 226 5.33 12.10 0.96
N GLY A 227 4.34 12.32 0.09
CA GLY A 227 4.04 13.66 -0.44
C GLY A 227 5.17 14.29 -1.25
N GLU A 228 5.93 13.48 -1.98
CA GLU A 228 6.85 13.92 -3.05
C GLU A 228 6.14 13.99 -4.39
#